data_AF-A0A8A1MDK6-F1
#
_entry.id   AF-A0A8A1MDK6-F1
#
_cell.length_a   1.000
_cell.length_b   1.000
_cell.length_c   1.000
_cell.angle_alpha   90.00
_cell.angle_beta   90.00
_cell.angle_gamma   90.00
#
_symmetry.space_group_name_H-M   'P 1'
#
loop_
_entity.id
_entity.type
_entity.pdbx_description
1 polymer ?
#
loop_
_entity_poly.entity_id
_entity_poly.type
_entity_poly.pdbx_seq_one_letter_code
_entity_poly.pdbx_strand_id
1 'polypeptide(L)'
;MAKGNAKDSGAKGKGKGKAKDSANSDEGGKGKGLKPANSINVRHILCEKHSKKEEAAEKLRNGAKFDDVAREFSEDKARQGGSLGWKVRGSLNGEFEKVAYGLEPSTTANPKWGEVKTGFGYHIIMVEGRK
;
A
#
# COMPACT_ATOMS: atom_id res chain seq x y z
N MET A 1 35.47 -25.72 -51.64
CA MET A 1 34.28 -24.85 -51.54
C MET A 1 33.32 -25.47 -50.52
N ALA A 2 33.35 -25.00 -49.28
CA ALA A 2 32.52 -25.51 -48.20
C ALA A 2 31.19 -24.73 -48.14
N LYS A 3 30.05 -25.42 -48.20
CA LYS A 3 28.74 -24.86 -47.87
C LYS A 3 28.32 -25.42 -46.51
N GLY A 4 28.40 -24.57 -45.48
CA GLY A 4 27.97 -24.86 -44.12
C GLY A 4 26.52 -24.44 -43.89
N ASN A 5 25.77 -25.32 -43.24
CA ASN A 5 24.37 -25.22 -42.87
C ASN A 5 24.08 -24.09 -41.86
N ALA A 6 22.89 -23.51 -42.00
CA ALA A 6 22.30 -22.55 -41.07
C ALA A 6 22.09 -23.14 -39.67
N LYS A 7 22.34 -22.33 -38.63
CA LYS A 7 21.92 -22.61 -37.26
C LYS A 7 21.12 -21.44 -36.72
N ASP A 8 19.84 -21.76 -36.49
CA ASP A 8 18.82 -21.06 -35.73
C ASP A 8 19.35 -20.52 -34.39
N SER A 9 19.03 -19.27 -34.10
CA SER A 9 19.42 -18.55 -32.88
C SER A 9 18.18 -18.20 -32.06
N GLY A 10 17.83 -19.07 -31.11
CA GLY A 10 16.81 -18.86 -30.10
C GLY A 10 17.38 -18.56 -28.71
N ALA A 11 16.72 -17.62 -28.03
CA ALA A 11 16.67 -17.38 -26.59
C ALA A 11 17.92 -16.81 -25.86
N LYS A 12 17.84 -15.52 -25.50
CA LYS A 12 18.57 -14.97 -24.35
C LYS A 12 17.69 -14.00 -23.58
N GLY A 13 17.03 -14.51 -22.54
CA GLY A 13 16.46 -13.69 -21.50
C GLY A 13 17.57 -13.00 -20.70
N LYS A 14 17.36 -11.72 -20.37
CA LYS A 14 17.98 -11.06 -19.20
C LYS A 14 17.22 -9.78 -18.91
N GLY A 15 16.55 -9.79 -17.76
CA GLY A 15 15.88 -8.63 -17.19
C GLY A 15 16.86 -7.47 -16.95
N LYS A 16 16.34 -6.26 -17.12
CA LYS A 16 16.97 -5.02 -16.66
C LYS A 16 15.91 -4.22 -15.92
N GLY A 17 15.81 -4.49 -14.62
CA GLY A 17 15.23 -3.54 -13.67
C GLY A 17 16.15 -2.32 -13.63
N LYS A 18 15.59 -1.15 -13.90
CA LYS A 18 16.26 0.14 -13.76
C LYS A 18 15.28 1.07 -13.05
N ALA A 19 15.16 0.91 -11.74
CA ALA A 19 14.56 1.93 -10.89
C ALA A 19 15.69 2.68 -10.22
N LYS A 20 15.76 3.96 -10.57
CA LYS A 20 16.82 4.93 -10.35
C LYS A 20 16.67 5.46 -8.93
N ASP A 21 17.70 5.26 -8.10
CA ASP A 21 17.89 6.03 -6.88
C ASP A 21 17.79 7.54 -7.19
N SER A 22 16.93 8.25 -6.46
CA SER A 22 17.01 9.69 -6.31
C SER A 22 16.51 10.04 -4.93
N ALA A 23 17.43 10.68 -4.21
CA ALA A 23 17.39 10.99 -2.80
C ALA A 23 16.62 12.28 -2.51
N ASN A 24 16.35 12.43 -1.21
CA ASN A 24 16.21 13.66 -0.44
C ASN A 24 14.87 14.41 -0.51
N SER A 25 14.16 14.43 0.63
CA SER A 25 14.13 15.63 1.49
C SER A 25 13.35 15.33 2.77
N ASP A 26 14.07 15.47 3.89
CA ASP A 26 13.58 15.67 5.24
C ASP A 26 12.60 16.87 5.28
N GLU A 27 11.44 16.71 5.92
CA GLU A 27 10.92 17.63 6.95
C GLU A 27 9.51 17.21 7.41
N GLY A 28 9.30 17.17 8.73
CA GLY A 28 7.97 17.33 9.33
C GLY A 28 7.37 16.09 10.00
N GLY A 29 7.74 15.86 11.27
CA GLY A 29 6.88 15.19 12.24
C GLY A 29 7.62 14.36 13.30
N LYS A 30 7.77 14.93 14.51
CA LYS A 30 8.12 14.20 15.75
C LYS A 30 7.17 13.00 15.95
N GLY A 31 7.60 11.81 15.57
CA GLY A 31 6.94 10.54 15.88
C GLY A 31 8.03 9.49 15.98
N LYS A 32 8.04 8.69 17.06
CA LYS A 32 9.04 7.65 17.35
C LYS A 32 9.40 6.89 16.05
N GLY A 33 10.62 7.09 15.55
CA GLY A 33 11.04 6.67 14.21
C GLY A 33 10.91 5.16 14.03
N LEU A 34 9.89 4.74 13.29
CA LEU A 34 9.79 3.38 12.77
C LEU A 34 10.95 3.14 11.78
N LYS A 35 11.54 1.94 11.82
CA LYS A 35 12.66 1.55 10.95
C LYS A 35 12.34 1.88 9.49
N PRO A 36 13.34 2.39 8.72
CA PRO A 36 13.14 2.61 7.29
C PRO A 36 12.80 1.27 6.64
N ALA A 37 11.59 1.19 6.10
CA ALA A 37 11.13 0.06 5.31
C ALA A 37 11.13 0.49 3.84
N ASN A 38 11.58 -0.41 2.97
CA ASN A 38 11.52 -0.22 1.53
C ASN A 38 10.16 -0.66 0.98
N SER A 39 9.44 -1.51 1.71
CA SER A 39 8.14 -2.03 1.32
C SER A 39 7.22 -2.20 2.53
N ILE A 40 5.94 -1.91 2.32
CA ILE A 40 4.91 -2.03 3.35
C ILE A 40 3.73 -2.84 2.81
N ASN A 41 3.25 -3.79 3.60
CA ASN A 41 2.00 -4.49 3.32
C ASN A 41 0.86 -3.67 3.90
N VAL A 42 0.03 -3.12 3.04
CA VAL A 42 -1.01 -2.16 3.42
C VAL A 42 -2.39 -2.62 3.00
N ARG A 43 -3.35 -2.23 3.81
CA ARG A 43 -4.77 -2.38 3.56
C ARG A 43 -5.40 -1.00 3.64
N HIS A 44 -6.41 -0.75 2.84
CA HIS A 44 -7.16 0.50 2.93
C HIS A 44 -8.67 0.32 2.76
N ILE A 45 -9.40 1.30 3.23
CA ILE A 45 -10.82 1.50 2.97
C ILE A 45 -10.92 2.85 2.28
N LEU A 46 -11.26 2.86 1.00
CA LEU A 46 -11.51 4.08 0.26
C LEU A 46 -13.00 4.38 0.29
N CYS A 47 -13.37 5.58 0.71
CA CYS A 47 -14.73 6.09 0.63
C CYS A 47 -14.70 7.48 -0.03
N GLU A 48 -15.46 7.68 -1.10
CA GLU A 48 -15.61 8.99 -1.73
C GLU A 48 -16.31 9.99 -0.81
N LYS A 49 -17.26 9.50 0.01
CA LYS A 49 -18.06 10.31 0.93
C LYS A 49 -17.50 10.30 2.36
N HIS A 50 -17.48 11.47 2.99
CA HIS A 50 -17.09 11.61 4.41
C HIS A 50 -17.96 10.75 5.32
N SER A 51 -19.29 10.78 5.13
CA SER A 51 -20.23 10.02 5.95
C SER A 51 -19.94 8.52 5.92
N LYS A 52 -19.70 7.93 4.74
CA LYS A 52 -19.33 6.51 4.62
C LYS A 52 -18.05 6.17 5.39
N LYS A 53 -17.05 7.06 5.32
CA LYS A 53 -15.80 6.89 6.06
C LYS A 53 -16.04 6.97 7.58
N GLU A 54 -16.93 7.84 8.04
CA GLU A 54 -17.27 7.94 9.46
C GLU A 54 -17.95 6.66 9.95
N GLU A 55 -18.92 6.15 9.20
CA GLU A 55 -19.58 4.87 9.52
C GLU A 55 -18.57 3.71 9.57
N ALA A 56 -17.66 3.64 8.60
CA ALA A 56 -16.59 2.65 8.59
C ALA A 56 -15.67 2.80 9.82
N ALA A 57 -15.27 4.02 10.16
CA ALA A 57 -14.43 4.30 11.32
C ALA A 57 -15.14 3.95 12.63
N GLU A 58 -16.45 4.20 12.75
CA GLU A 58 -17.25 3.78 13.90
C GLU A 58 -17.28 2.26 14.05
N LYS A 59 -17.48 1.51 12.95
CA LYS A 59 -17.41 0.04 13.02
C LYS A 59 -16.03 -0.44 13.47
N LEU A 60 -14.95 0.17 12.97
CA LEU A 60 -13.59 -0.15 13.41
C LEU A 60 -13.38 0.16 14.89
N ARG A 61 -13.91 1.28 15.40
CA ARG A 61 -13.86 1.65 16.83
C ARG A 61 -14.64 0.69 17.71
N ASN A 62 -15.74 0.16 17.20
CA ASN A 62 -16.55 -0.88 17.87
C ASN A 62 -15.87 -2.26 17.88
N GLY A 63 -14.66 -2.39 17.32
CA GLY A 63 -13.90 -3.64 17.29
C GLY A 63 -14.25 -4.54 16.11
N ALA A 64 -14.91 -4.03 15.06
CA ALA A 64 -15.12 -4.78 13.83
C ALA A 64 -13.77 -5.03 13.13
N LYS A 65 -13.66 -6.17 12.46
CA LYS A 65 -12.46 -6.52 11.72
C LYS A 65 -12.30 -5.59 10.52
N PHE A 66 -11.07 -5.16 10.27
CA PHE A 66 -10.80 -4.24 9.17
C PHE A 66 -11.19 -4.81 7.81
N ASP A 67 -10.99 -6.11 7.59
CA ASP A 67 -11.32 -6.76 6.33
C ASP A 67 -12.83 -6.83 6.05
N ASP A 68 -13.65 -6.96 7.10
CA ASP A 68 -15.10 -6.97 6.99
C ASP A 68 -15.64 -5.56 6.71
N VAL A 69 -15.15 -4.55 7.45
CA VAL A 69 -15.50 -3.15 7.18
C VAL A 69 -15.06 -2.74 5.78
N ALA A 70 -13.87 -3.14 5.34
CA ALA A 70 -13.40 -2.86 4.00
C ALA A 70 -14.27 -3.52 2.91
N ARG A 71 -14.79 -4.74 3.14
CA ARG A 71 -15.71 -5.39 2.19
C ARG A 71 -17.04 -4.66 2.04
N GLU A 72 -17.50 -4.03 3.11
CA GLU A 72 -18.79 -3.38 3.16
C GLU A 72 -18.74 -1.91 2.71
N PHE A 73 -17.70 -1.17 3.12
CA PHE A 73 -17.60 0.28 2.91
C PHE A 73 -16.61 0.70 1.83
N SER A 74 -15.58 -0.10 1.56
CA SER A 74 -14.53 0.33 0.62
C SER A 74 -15.05 0.32 -0.81
N GLU A 75 -14.72 1.36 -1.56
CA GLU A 75 -14.97 1.46 -2.99
C GLU A 75 -13.78 0.95 -3.81
N ASP A 76 -12.62 0.75 -3.16
CA ASP A 76 -11.47 0.06 -3.75
C ASP A 76 -11.13 -1.24 -3.02
N LYS A 77 -10.75 -2.27 -3.78
CA LYS A 77 -10.32 -3.58 -3.24
C LYS A 77 -11.27 -4.21 -2.20
N ALA A 78 -12.55 -3.82 -2.19
CA ALA A 78 -13.55 -4.29 -1.22
C ALA A 78 -13.59 -5.81 -1.12
N ARG A 79 -13.63 -6.50 -2.27
CA ARG A 79 -13.66 -7.98 -2.33
C ARG A 79 -12.45 -8.65 -1.67
N GLN A 80 -11.29 -7.96 -1.64
CA GLN A 80 -10.05 -8.41 -1.01
C GLN A 80 -9.93 -7.91 0.43
N GLY A 81 -11.02 -7.39 1.00
CA GLY A 81 -11.03 -6.73 2.30
C GLY A 81 -10.11 -5.52 2.34
N GLY A 82 -9.98 -4.78 1.23
CA GLY A 82 -9.14 -3.59 1.16
C GLY A 82 -7.65 -3.86 1.01
N SER A 83 -7.23 -5.13 0.83
CA SER A 83 -5.81 -5.48 0.78
C SER A 83 -5.17 -4.99 -0.53
N LEU A 84 -4.17 -4.12 -0.40
CA LEU A 84 -3.34 -3.65 -1.51
C LEU A 84 -2.09 -4.53 -1.69
N GLY A 85 -1.74 -5.30 -0.67
CA GLY A 85 -0.55 -6.13 -0.61
C GLY A 85 0.72 -5.32 -0.35
N TRP A 86 1.86 -5.90 -0.72
CA TRP A 86 3.16 -5.27 -0.58
C TRP A 86 3.34 -4.13 -1.58
N LYS A 87 3.58 -2.93 -1.07
CA LYS A 87 3.83 -1.71 -1.82
C LYS A 87 5.22 -1.19 -1.50
N VAL A 88 5.99 -0.89 -2.54
CA VAL A 88 7.31 -0.29 -2.41
C VAL A 88 7.16 1.20 -2.11
N ARG A 89 8.12 1.77 -1.38
CA ARG A 89 8.19 3.22 -1.16
C ARG A 89 8.21 3.97 -2.50
N GLY A 90 7.44 5.05 -2.60
CA GLY A 90 7.26 5.85 -3.81
C GLY A 90 6.26 5.30 -4.82
N SER A 91 5.59 4.16 -4.55
CA SER A 91 4.54 3.61 -5.42
C SER A 91 3.12 4.06 -5.05
N LEU A 92 2.97 4.76 -3.93
CA LEU A 92 1.71 5.23 -3.38
C LEU A 92 1.65 6.77 -3.39
N ASN A 93 0.45 7.33 -3.21
CA ASN A 93 0.29 8.78 -3.03
C ASN A 93 1.08 9.24 -1.80
N GLY A 94 1.81 10.36 -1.89
CA GLY A 94 2.69 10.85 -0.83
C GLY A 94 1.99 11.04 0.53
N GLU A 95 0.73 11.51 0.53
CA GLU A 95 -0.05 11.66 1.78
C GLU A 95 -0.44 10.30 2.38
N PHE A 96 -0.91 9.38 1.52
CA PHE A 96 -1.23 8.01 1.90
C PHE A 96 0.00 7.30 2.45
N GLU A 97 1.11 7.41 1.74
CA GLU A 97 2.38 6.81 2.10
C GLU A 97 2.87 7.35 3.45
N LYS A 98 2.84 8.67 3.65
CA LYS A 98 3.27 9.28 4.91
C LYS A 98 2.51 8.74 6.11
N VAL A 99 1.18 8.61 6.00
CA VAL A 99 0.34 8.03 7.05
C VAL A 99 0.65 6.55 7.21
N ALA A 100 0.71 5.78 6.12
CA ALA A 100 1.03 4.36 6.16
C ALA A 100 2.38 4.10 6.85
N TYR A 101 3.44 4.84 6.51
CA TYR A 101 4.76 4.75 7.13
C TYR A 101 4.81 5.32 8.56
N GLY A 102 3.81 6.08 9.00
CA GLY A 102 3.62 6.45 10.41
C GLY A 102 2.94 5.37 11.27
N LEU A 103 2.19 4.44 10.66
CA LEU A 103 1.37 3.46 11.38
C LEU A 103 2.10 2.16 11.72
N GLU A 104 2.23 1.82 13.00
CA GLU A 104 2.82 0.54 13.39
C GLU A 104 2.07 -0.66 12.77
N PRO A 105 2.79 -1.73 12.36
CA PRO A 105 2.17 -2.96 11.86
C PRO A 105 1.18 -3.52 12.88
N SER A 106 0.01 -3.92 12.39
CA SER A 106 -1.13 -4.39 13.17
C SER A 106 -1.89 -5.49 12.43
N THR A 107 -2.96 -6.01 13.03
CA THR A 107 -3.75 -7.12 12.47
C THR A 107 -5.18 -6.68 12.18
N THR A 108 -5.91 -7.41 11.33
CA THR A 108 -7.31 -7.09 11.03
C THR A 108 -8.23 -7.15 12.24
N ALA A 109 -7.89 -7.96 13.24
CA ALA A 109 -8.63 -8.08 14.50
C ALA A 109 -8.34 -6.94 15.49
N ASN A 110 -7.11 -6.40 15.48
CA ASN A 110 -6.74 -5.23 16.28
C ASN A 110 -6.02 -4.21 15.39
N PRO A 111 -6.77 -3.50 14.52
CA PRO A 111 -6.20 -2.65 13.49
C PRO A 111 -5.70 -1.34 14.07
N LYS A 112 -4.42 -1.03 13.84
CA LYS A 112 -3.90 0.35 13.97
C LYS A 112 -4.07 1.01 12.62
N TRP A 113 -5.07 1.88 12.55
CA TRP A 113 -5.42 2.57 11.32
C TRP A 113 -5.21 4.08 11.44
N GLY A 114 -4.98 4.71 10.31
CA GLY A 114 -4.84 6.15 10.17
C GLY A 114 -5.70 6.63 9.02
N GLU A 115 -6.13 7.88 9.09
CA GLU A 115 -7.01 8.46 8.09
C GLU A 115 -6.23 9.47 7.24
N VAL A 116 -6.53 9.50 5.95
CA VAL A 116 -6.00 10.51 5.04
C VAL A 116 -7.04 10.86 4.00
N LYS A 117 -7.09 12.12 3.59
CA LYS A 117 -7.87 12.54 2.45
C LYS A 117 -6.93 12.69 1.26
N THR A 118 -7.31 12.14 0.11
CA THR A 118 -6.60 12.35 -1.16
C THR A 118 -7.58 12.86 -2.21
N GLY A 119 -7.10 13.11 -3.42
CA GLY A 119 -7.97 13.46 -4.57
C GLY A 119 -9.02 12.39 -4.91
N PHE A 120 -8.83 11.14 -4.47
CA PHE A 120 -9.80 10.05 -4.68
C PHE A 120 -10.90 10.00 -3.62
N GLY A 121 -10.74 10.71 -2.50
CA GLY A 121 -11.66 10.67 -1.37
C GLY A 121 -10.94 10.42 -0.05
N TYR A 122 -11.64 9.76 0.86
CA TYR A 122 -11.17 9.47 2.22
C TYR A 122 -10.65 8.04 2.30
N HIS A 123 -9.42 7.88 2.76
CA HIS A 123 -8.79 6.59 2.95
C HIS A 123 -8.58 6.34 4.44
N ILE A 124 -9.02 5.18 4.91
CA ILE A 124 -8.58 4.61 6.17
C ILE A 124 -7.51 3.60 5.82
N ILE A 125 -6.31 3.74 6.37
CA ILE A 125 -5.13 2.94 6.04
C ILE A 125 -4.76 2.11 7.24
N MET A 126 -4.39 0.86 7.00
CA MET A 126 -3.76 -0.02 7.98
C MET A 126 -2.47 -0.61 7.39
N VAL A 127 -1.52 -0.92 8.27
CA VAL A 127 -0.31 -1.65 7.90
C VAL A 127 -0.32 -3.02 8.55
N GLU A 128 -0.16 -4.07 7.76
CA GLU A 128 -0.05 -5.45 8.23
C GLU A 128 1.42 -5.88 8.37
N GLY A 129 2.34 -5.26 7.62
CA GLY A 129 3.76 -5.61 7.65
C GLY A 129 4.65 -4.55 7.02
N ARG A 130 5.93 -4.55 7.39
CA ARG A 130 6.96 -3.61 6.89
C ARG A 130 8.28 -4.37 6.69
N LYS A 131 8.99 -4.10 5.59
CA LYS A 131 10.26 -4.74 5.22
C LYS A 131 11.21 -3.77 4.53
#